data_AF-A0A5E3XA39-F1
#
_entry.id   AF-A0A5E3XA39-F1
#
_cell.length_a   1.000
_cell.length_b   1.000
_cell.length_c   1.000
_cell.angle_alpha   90.00
_cell.angle_beta   90.00
_cell.angle_gamma   90.00
#
_symmetry.space_group_name_H-M   'P 1'
#
loop_
_entity.id
_entity.type
_entity.pdbx_description
1 polymer ?
#
loop_
_entity_poly.entity_id
_entity_poly.type
_entity_poly.pdbx_seq_one_letter_code
_entity_poly.pdbx_strand_id
1 'polypeptide(L)'
;MAGSKDRILNKAQVAAVGAILRDEFGPIVATLDPQFTGYAAVSLWASVRQTRLFEENPVFYATARFGRSQSPVGRAVDRKFRNYYRRLRSAHANALAENQD
;
A
#
# COMPACT_ATOMS: atom_id res chain seq x y z
N MET A 1 10.16 6.74 25.51
CA MET A 1 8.93 6.72 24.70
C MET A 1 9.16 7.55 23.45
N ALA A 2 9.49 6.92 22.32
CA ALA A 2 9.90 7.63 21.11
C ALA A 2 8.68 8.29 20.44
N GLY A 3 8.71 9.62 20.39
CA GLY A 3 7.66 10.50 19.87
C GLY A 3 7.22 10.11 18.46
N SER A 4 5.89 10.08 18.29
CA SER A 4 5.17 9.83 17.06
C SER A 4 5.53 10.91 16.02
N LYS A 5 6.62 10.71 15.28
CA LYS A 5 6.99 11.50 14.09
C LYS A 5 5.81 11.48 13.12
N ASP A 6 5.06 12.57 13.14
CA ASP A 6 4.04 13.00 12.20
C ASP A 6 3.22 11.86 11.60
N ARG A 7 2.08 11.53 12.22
CA ARG A 7 1.04 10.71 11.58
C ARG A 7 0.41 11.54 10.45
N ILE A 8 1.11 11.58 9.31
CA ILE A 8 0.67 12.25 8.07
C ILE A 8 -0.74 11.79 7.68
N LEU A 9 -1.05 10.51 7.89
CA LEU A 9 -2.39 9.97 7.69
C LEU A 9 -3.18 10.00 9.00
N ASN A 10 -4.40 10.53 8.93
CA ASN A 10 -5.34 10.43 10.04
C ASN A 10 -5.90 9.00 10.19
N LYS A 11 -6.63 8.74 11.28
CA LYS A 11 -7.17 7.40 11.59
C LYS A 11 -8.06 6.83 10.48
N ALA A 12 -8.92 7.66 9.88
CA ALA A 12 -9.84 7.26 8.82
C ALA A 12 -9.09 6.91 7.52
N GLN A 13 -8.09 7.72 7.14
CA GLN A 13 -7.22 7.45 5.99
C GLN A 13 -6.42 6.16 6.18
N VAL A 14 -5.90 5.90 7.38
CA VAL A 14 -5.21 4.64 7.70
C VAL A 14 -6.14 3.44 7.56
N ALA A 15 -7.37 3.54 8.05
CA ALA A 15 -8.36 2.48 7.93
C ALA A 15 -8.72 2.20 6.46
N ALA A 16 -8.99 3.24 5.68
CA ALA A 16 -9.32 3.12 4.26
C ALA A 16 -8.19 2.46 3.45
N VAL A 17 -6.94 2.91 3.64
CA VAL A 17 -5.78 2.30 2.99
C VAL A 17 -5.59 0.85 3.47
N GLY A 18 -5.79 0.59 4.76
CA GLY A 18 -5.65 -0.75 5.34
C GLY A 18 -6.63 -1.77 4.75
N ALA A 19 -7.88 -1.37 4.48
CA ALA A 19 -8.86 -2.21 3.81
C ALA A 19 -8.41 -2.54 2.38
N ILE A 20 -8.04 -1.52 1.59
CA ILE A 20 -7.56 -1.73 0.20
C ILE A 20 -6.34 -2.67 0.17
N LEU A 21 -5.40 -2.51 1.09
CA LEU A 21 -4.21 -3.37 1.13
C LEU A 21 -4.55 -4.84 1.36
N ARG A 22 -5.51 -5.10 2.26
CA ARG A 22 -5.89 -6.45 2.65
C ARG A 22 -6.81 -7.11 1.64
N ASP A 23 -7.85 -6.39 1.25
CA ASP A 23 -9.00 -6.94 0.55
C ASP A 23 -8.82 -6.89 -0.97
N GLU A 24 -7.98 -5.98 -1.47
CA GLU A 24 -7.74 -5.83 -2.92
C GLU A 24 -6.27 -6.10 -3.28
N PHE A 25 -5.33 -5.40 -2.66
CA PHE A 25 -3.93 -5.42 -3.09
C PHE A 25 -3.25 -6.77 -2.84
N GLY A 26 -3.50 -7.41 -1.69
CA GLY A 26 -2.96 -8.74 -1.38
C GLY A 26 -3.30 -9.79 -2.45
N PRO A 27 -4.58 -10.00 -2.77
CA PRO A 27 -4.99 -10.88 -3.87
C PRO A 27 -4.34 -10.52 -5.20
N ILE A 28 -4.29 -9.23 -5.55
CA ILE A 28 -3.70 -8.76 -6.81
C ILE A 28 -2.20 -9.05 -6.87
N VAL A 29 -1.46 -8.93 -5.76
CA VAL A 29 -0.05 -9.31 -5.71
C VAL A 29 0.12 -10.81 -5.98
N ALA A 30 -0.71 -11.66 -5.38
CA ALA A 30 -0.67 -13.10 -5.63
C ALA A 30 -0.98 -13.46 -7.10
N THR A 31 -1.82 -12.68 -7.78
CA THR A 31 -2.14 -12.89 -9.20
C THR A 31 -1.06 -12.35 -10.15
N LEU A 32 -0.58 -11.12 -9.92
CA LEU A 32 0.32 -10.42 -10.84
C LEU A 32 1.80 -10.74 -10.61
N ASP A 33 2.18 -11.08 -9.38
CA ASP A 33 3.56 -11.35 -8.99
C ASP A 33 3.65 -12.48 -7.95
N PRO A 34 3.21 -13.70 -8.32
CA PRO A 34 3.17 -14.85 -7.40
C PRO A 34 4.55 -15.21 -6.84
N GLN A 35 5.62 -14.90 -7.59
CA GLN A 35 7.00 -15.18 -7.21
C GLN A 35 7.69 -14.00 -6.50
N PHE A 36 6.97 -12.91 -6.24
CA PHE A 36 7.48 -11.72 -5.57
C PHE A 36 8.79 -11.17 -6.17
N THR A 37 8.83 -11.05 -7.50
CA THR A 37 9.98 -10.58 -8.29
C THR A 37 10.34 -9.12 -7.99
N GLY A 38 9.36 -8.29 -7.67
CA GLY A 38 9.56 -6.92 -7.19
C GLY A 38 8.32 -6.04 -7.31
N TYR A 39 8.29 -4.95 -6.55
CA TYR A 39 7.14 -4.04 -6.52
C TYR A 39 6.80 -3.43 -7.89
N ALA A 40 7.76 -3.40 -8.83
CA ALA A 40 7.53 -2.94 -10.19
C ALA A 40 6.40 -3.72 -10.88
N ALA A 41 6.29 -5.03 -10.63
CA ALA A 41 5.28 -5.91 -11.22
C ALA A 41 3.83 -5.49 -10.88
N VAL A 42 3.64 -4.86 -9.71
CA VAL A 42 2.33 -4.40 -9.23
C VAL A 42 2.18 -2.89 -9.21
N SER A 43 3.22 -2.15 -9.64
CA SER A 43 3.29 -0.70 -9.50
C SER A 43 2.24 0.04 -10.33
N LEU A 44 1.91 -0.47 -11.53
CA LEU A 44 0.87 0.12 -12.38
C LEU A 44 -0.50 0.01 -11.71
N TRP A 45 -0.87 -1.20 -11.26
CA TRP A 45 -2.12 -1.41 -10.55
C TRP A 45 -2.20 -0.54 -9.29
N ALA A 46 -1.13 -0.53 -8.48
CA ALA A 46 -1.07 0.25 -7.26
C ALA A 46 -1.24 1.75 -7.56
N SER A 47 -0.59 2.27 -8.60
CA SER A 47 -0.75 3.65 -9.03
C SER A 47 -2.19 3.97 -9.45
N VAL A 48 -2.81 3.15 -10.30
CA VAL A 48 -4.20 3.38 -10.73
C VAL A 48 -5.15 3.34 -9.53
N ARG A 49 -5.01 2.35 -8.65
CA ARG A 49 -5.89 2.22 -7.48
C ARG A 49 -5.72 3.37 -6.48
N GLN A 50 -4.48 3.81 -6.26
CA GLN A 50 -4.20 4.99 -5.45
C GLN A 50 -4.81 6.25 -6.06
N THR A 51 -4.79 6.44 -7.39
CA THR A 51 -5.49 7.57 -8.02
C THR A 51 -6.98 7.55 -7.69
N ARG A 52 -7.65 6.40 -7.92
CA ARG A 52 -9.07 6.22 -7.60
C ARG A 52 -9.39 6.47 -6.13
N LEU A 53 -8.54 6.02 -5.20
CA LEU A 53 -8.71 6.30 -3.77
C LEU A 53 -8.81 7.80 -3.46
N PHE A 54 -7.98 8.62 -4.11
CA PHE A 54 -7.97 10.07 -3.87
C PHE A 54 -9.15 10.78 -4.56
N GLU A 55 -9.66 10.22 -5.64
CA GLU A 55 -10.81 10.76 -6.41
C GLU A 55 -12.16 10.36 -5.79
N GLU A 56 -12.27 9.13 -5.27
CA GLU A 56 -13.55 8.55 -4.84
C GLU A 56 -13.78 8.73 -3.33
N ASN A 57 -12.73 8.68 -2.50
CA ASN A 57 -12.90 8.61 -1.06
C ASN A 57 -12.88 10.01 -0.39
N PRO A 58 -13.97 10.43 0.28
CA PRO A 58 -14.09 11.77 0.86
C PRO A 58 -12.97 12.15 1.82
N VAL A 59 -12.37 11.17 2.52
CA VAL A 59 -11.28 11.44 3.49
C VAL A 59 -9.97 11.88 2.82
N PHE A 60 -9.89 11.84 1.48
CA PHE A 60 -8.74 12.25 0.69
C PHE A 60 -8.99 13.48 -0.20
N TYR A 61 -10.21 14.03 -0.27
CA TYR A 61 -10.55 15.16 -1.17
C TYR A 61 -9.72 16.41 -0.92
N ALA A 62 -9.41 16.72 0.35
CA ALA A 62 -8.53 17.84 0.69
C ALA A 62 -7.12 17.68 0.09
N THR A 63 -6.66 16.44 -0.08
CA THR A 63 -5.35 16.14 -0.67
C THR A 63 -5.40 16.08 -2.19
N ALA A 64 -6.51 15.65 -2.78
CA ALA A 64 -6.69 15.59 -4.23
C ALA A 64 -6.41 16.94 -4.92
N ARG A 65 -6.69 18.06 -4.23
CA ARG A 65 -6.42 19.44 -4.70
C ARG A 65 -4.94 19.76 -4.98
N PHE A 66 -4.00 19.09 -4.31
CA PHE A 66 -2.56 19.38 -4.42
C PHE A 66 -1.81 18.36 -5.27
N GLY A 67 -2.52 17.38 -5.85
CA GLY A 67 -1.92 16.27 -6.58
C GLY A 67 -1.32 15.19 -5.67
N ARG A 68 -1.61 13.93 -6.00
CA ARG A 68 -1.19 12.76 -5.20
C ARG A 68 0.33 12.73 -4.99
N SER A 69 1.10 12.81 -6.07
CA SER A 69 2.56 12.60 -6.05
C SER A 69 3.34 13.65 -5.27
N GLN A 70 2.81 14.88 -5.18
CA GLN A 70 3.49 16.00 -4.51
C GLN A 70 3.10 16.12 -3.03
N SER A 71 1.91 15.60 -2.66
CA SER A 71 1.43 15.68 -1.28
C SER A 71 2.18 14.74 -0.31
N PRO A 72 2.40 15.15 0.95
CA PRO A 72 2.90 14.27 2.01
C PRO A 72 2.02 13.02 2.21
N VAL A 73 0.69 13.20 2.12
CA VAL A 73 -0.31 12.14 2.26
C VAL A 73 -0.17 11.10 1.14
N GLY A 74 -0.02 11.51 -0.13
CA GLY A 74 0.20 10.59 -1.23
C GLY A 74 1.51 9.79 -1.09
N ARG A 75 2.60 10.44 -0.66
CA ARG A 75 3.85 9.74 -0.32
C ARG A 75 3.67 8.74 0.84
N ALA A 76 2.86 9.08 1.84
CA ALA A 76 2.56 8.17 2.94
C ALA A 76 1.72 6.97 2.49
N VAL A 77 0.76 7.16 1.59
CA VAL A 77 -0.02 6.08 0.97
C VAL A 77 0.89 5.16 0.15
N ASP A 78 1.70 5.69 -0.77
CA ASP A 78 2.62 4.88 -1.58
C ASP A 78 3.57 4.04 -0.70
N ARG A 79 4.10 4.64 0.36
CA ARG A 79 4.92 3.92 1.35
C ARG A 79 4.17 2.76 2.01
N LYS A 80 2.87 2.91 2.30
CA LYS A 80 2.05 1.83 2.88
C LYS A 80 1.91 0.65 1.91
N PHE A 81 1.67 0.90 0.62
CA PHE A 81 1.61 -0.15 -0.40
C PHE A 81 2.94 -0.90 -0.53
N ARG A 82 4.06 -0.16 -0.67
CA ARG A 82 5.40 -0.77 -0.76
C ARG A 82 5.75 -1.60 0.48
N ASN A 83 5.44 -1.09 1.67
CA ASN A 83 5.70 -1.81 2.91
C ASN A 83 4.84 -3.07 3.04
N TYR A 84 3.58 -3.01 2.62
CA TYR A 84 2.70 -4.17 2.62
C TYR A 84 3.20 -5.26 1.66
N TYR A 85 3.58 -4.89 0.43
CA TYR A 85 4.19 -5.80 -0.52
C TYR A 85 5.45 -6.47 0.03
N ARG A 86 6.35 -5.71 0.67
CA ARG A 86 7.55 -6.26 1.32
C ARG A 86 7.21 -7.28 2.40
N ARG A 87 6.17 -7.02 3.20
CA ARG A 87 5.71 -7.98 4.23
C ARG A 87 5.18 -9.26 3.62
N LEU A 88 4.38 -9.18 2.55
CA LEU A 88 3.90 -10.36 1.83
C LEU A 88 5.07 -11.17 1.26
N ARG A 89 6.05 -10.50 0.63
CA ARG A 89 7.25 -11.15 0.11
C ARG A 89 8.03 -11.89 1.19
N SER A 90 8.24 -11.27 2.35
CA SER A 90 8.91 -11.93 3.48
C SER A 90 8.12 -13.13 3.99
N ALA A 91 6.79 -13.03 4.11
CA ALA A 91 5.96 -14.15 4.54
C ALA A 91 6.01 -15.32 3.54
N HIS A 92 5.99 -15.03 2.23
CA HIS A 92 6.13 -16.04 1.19
C HIS A 92 7.49 -16.73 1.23
N ALA A 93 8.58 -15.97 1.39
CA ALA A 93 9.92 -16.53 1.52
C ALA A 93 10.05 -17.46 2.73
N ASN A 94 9.46 -17.08 3.87
CA ASN A 94 9.45 -17.93 5.07
C ASN A 94 8.64 -19.21 4.84
N ALA A 95 7.46 -19.11 4.22
CA ALA A 95 6.64 -20.27 3.91
C ALA A 95 7.34 -21.25 2.96
N LEU A 96 8.14 -20.77 1.99
CA LEU A 96 8.94 -21.64 1.14
C LEU A 96 10.06 -22.34 1.91
N ALA A 97 10.69 -21.69 2.87
CA ALA A 97 11.73 -22.28 3.69
C ALA A 97 11.18 -23.39 4.61
N GLU A 98 10.01 -23.18 5.23
CA GLU A 98 9.36 -24.16 6.11
C GLU A 98 8.91 -25.44 5.38
N ASN A 99 8.70 -25.39 4.05
CA ASN A 99 8.30 -26.54 3.24
C ASN A 99 9.49 -27.34 2.66
N GLN A 100 10.74 -26.97 3.01
CA GLN A 100 11.96 -27.63 2.53
C GLN A 100 12.64 -28.52 3.58
N ASP A 101 12.11 -28.53 4.82
CA ASP A 101 12.51 -29.42 5.93
C ASP A 101 11.61 -30.67 6.00
#